data_AF-A0A5N6Q185-F1
#
_entry.id   AF-A0A5N6Q185-F1
#
_cell.length_a   1.000
_cell.length_b   1.000
_cell.length_c   1.000
_cell.angle_alpha   90.00
_cell.angle_beta   90.00
_cell.angle_gamma   90.00
#
_symmetry.space_group_name_H-M   'P 1'
#
loop_
_entity.id
_entity.type
_entity.pdbx_description
1 polymer ?
#
loop_
_entity_poly.entity_id
_entity_poly.type
_entity_poly.pdbx_seq_one_letter_code
_entity_poly.pdbx_strand_id
1 'polypeptide(L)'
;MEADPCDWQKLCFVPTKSDANVVAYRKWLKKYSGGQINWGYDFNRYLPPSPPREQLMDRYWSHVVNRSSCNAAYKGLNALEVSLQVFLVASVAIVAATKLGMISVAARNSLVVAAILCFVGSKWLSHFIYKNFRYHDYNHAF
;
A
#
# COMPACT_ATOMS: atom_id res chain seq x y z
N MET A 1 28.60 9.66 19.95
CA MET A 1 29.59 8.57 19.86
C MET A 1 29.15 7.66 18.74
N GLU A 2 29.87 7.65 17.62
CA GLU A 2 29.64 6.62 16.59
C GLU A 2 30.01 5.27 17.22
N ALA A 3 29.04 4.36 17.32
CA ALA A 3 29.35 3.03 17.84
C ALA A 3 30.22 2.30 16.82
N ASP A 4 31.20 1.53 17.31
CA ASP A 4 32.07 0.72 16.48
C ASP A 4 31.24 -0.18 15.55
N PRO A 5 31.39 -0.07 14.21
CA PRO A 5 30.71 -0.94 13.25
C PRO A 5 30.95 -2.44 13.51
N CYS A 6 32.05 -2.81 14.20
CA CYS A 6 32.32 -4.18 14.60
C CYS A 6 31.39 -4.72 15.70
N ASP A 7 30.67 -3.84 16.41
CA ASP A 7 29.68 -4.17 17.43
C ASP A 7 28.24 -3.93 16.94
N TRP A 8 27.99 -4.32 15.68
CA TRP A 8 26.75 -4.09 14.95
C TRP A 8 25.48 -4.59 15.67
N GLN A 9 25.59 -5.55 16.59
CA GLN A 9 24.45 -6.07 17.36
C GLN A 9 23.90 -5.05 18.35
N LYS A 10 24.71 -4.07 18.78
CA LYS A 10 24.28 -2.93 19.59
C LYS A 10 23.64 -1.82 18.75
N LEU A 11 23.92 -1.81 17.45
CA LEU A 11 23.41 -0.83 16.48
C LEU A 11 22.13 -1.28 15.77
N CYS A 12 21.96 -2.59 15.56
CA CYS A 12 20.85 -3.15 14.80
C CYS A 12 20.16 -4.26 15.59
N PHE A 13 18.88 -4.04 15.90
CA PHE A 13 18.03 -5.06 16.48
C PHE A 13 17.47 -5.97 15.36
N VAL A 14 17.84 -7.26 15.40
CA VAL A 14 17.48 -8.29 14.41
C VAL A 14 16.82 -9.49 15.11
N PRO A 15 15.60 -9.31 15.65
CA PRO A 15 15.03 -10.25 16.61
C PRO A 15 14.40 -11.48 15.96
N THR A 16 14.18 -11.48 14.66
CA THR A 16 13.33 -12.50 14.02
C THR A 16 14.13 -13.57 13.30
N LYS A 17 13.52 -14.75 13.10
CA LYS A 17 14.13 -15.82 12.30
C LYS A 17 14.40 -15.38 10.85
N SER A 18 13.60 -14.46 10.32
CA SER A 18 13.78 -13.91 8.97
C SER A 18 15.10 -13.14 8.82
N ASP A 19 15.66 -12.65 9.92
CA ASP A 19 16.91 -11.89 9.94
C ASP A 19 18.16 -12.79 9.96
N ALA A 20 17.99 -14.12 10.05
CA ALA A 20 19.10 -15.07 10.23
C ALA A 20 20.20 -14.91 9.16
N ASN A 21 19.81 -14.66 7.90
CA ASN A 21 20.76 -14.46 6.81
C ASN A 21 21.53 -13.14 6.93
N VAL A 22 20.88 -12.07 7.41
CA VAL A 22 21.54 -10.78 7.68
C VAL A 22 22.57 -10.96 8.80
N VAL A 23 22.20 -11.68 9.86
CA VAL A 23 23.10 -12.00 10.99
C VAL A 23 24.28 -12.85 10.51
N ALA A 24 24.01 -13.90 9.72
CA ALA A 24 25.05 -14.78 9.18
C ALA A 24 26.02 -14.00 8.29
N TYR A 25 25.52 -13.15 7.39
CA TYR A 25 26.33 -12.30 6.54
C TYR A 25 27.21 -11.35 7.35
N ARG A 26 26.66 -10.65 8.35
CA ARG A 26 27.44 -9.73 9.19
C ARG A 26 28.51 -10.45 10.01
N LYS A 27 28.22 -11.65 10.51
CA LYS A 27 29.23 -12.51 11.20
C LYS A 27 30.34 -12.93 10.24
N TRP A 28 29.98 -13.34 9.02
CA TRP A 28 30.94 -13.69 7.98
C TRP A 28 31.82 -12.49 7.62
N LEU A 29 31.23 -11.32 7.41
CA LEU A 29 31.93 -10.08 7.08
C LEU A 29 32.94 -9.72 8.19
N LYS A 30 32.51 -9.77 9.46
CA LYS A 30 33.40 -9.56 10.61
C LYS A 30 34.56 -10.54 10.63
N LYS A 31 34.29 -11.83 10.41
CA LYS A 31 35.31 -12.90 10.47
C LYS A 31 36.35 -12.81 9.34
N TYR A 32 35.93 -12.50 8.12
CA TYR A 32 36.78 -12.64 6.94
C TYR A 32 37.23 -11.33 6.30
N SER A 33 36.64 -10.19 6.67
CA SER A 33 36.98 -8.88 6.08
C SER A 33 37.22 -7.78 7.11
N GLY A 34 37.37 -8.14 8.39
CA GLY A 34 37.52 -7.16 9.47
C GLY A 34 36.28 -6.28 9.67
N GLY A 35 35.11 -6.74 9.21
CA GLY A 35 33.84 -6.00 9.30
C GLY A 35 33.67 -4.91 8.25
N GLN A 36 34.54 -4.84 7.24
CA GLN A 36 34.55 -3.78 6.24
C GLN A 36 34.65 -4.35 4.83
N ILE A 37 34.02 -3.70 3.85
CA ILE A 37 34.19 -4.04 2.44
C ILE A 37 35.28 -3.13 1.88
N ASN A 38 36.37 -3.71 1.39
CA ASN A 38 37.41 -2.95 0.69
C ASN A 38 36.96 -2.70 -0.75
N TRP A 39 36.40 -1.52 -1.01
CA TRP A 39 35.87 -1.11 -2.31
C TRP A 39 36.97 -0.74 -3.33
N GLY A 40 38.25 -0.79 -2.95
CA GLY A 40 39.35 -0.32 -3.78
C GLY A 40 39.44 1.21 -3.88
N TYR A 41 40.30 1.69 -4.78
CA TYR A 41 40.60 3.14 -4.93
C TYR A 41 39.65 3.89 -5.88
N ASP A 42 38.96 3.19 -6.78
CA ASP A 42 38.16 3.79 -7.87
C ASP A 42 36.64 3.73 -7.63
N PHE A 43 36.19 3.73 -6.37
CA PHE A 43 34.76 3.72 -6.08
C PHE A 43 34.20 5.14 -5.86
N ASN A 44 33.42 5.60 -6.85
CA ASN A 44 32.64 6.82 -6.70
C ASN A 44 31.51 6.59 -5.68
N ARG A 45 31.59 7.27 -4.53
CA ARG A 45 30.61 7.15 -3.42
C ARG A 45 29.30 7.91 -3.65
N TYR A 46 29.16 8.63 -4.77
CA TYR A 46 27.89 9.30 -5.07
C TYR A 46 26.83 8.27 -5.47
N LEU A 47 25.81 8.14 -4.62
CA LEU A 47 24.61 7.41 -4.98
C LEU A 47 23.83 8.20 -6.04
N PRO A 48 23.17 7.53 -6.99
CA PRO A 48 22.20 8.19 -7.85
C PRO A 48 21.11 8.83 -6.99
N PRO A 49 20.46 9.91 -7.47
CA PRO A 49 19.35 10.50 -6.76
C PRO A 49 18.28 9.44 -6.48
N SER A 50 17.74 9.45 -5.26
CA SER A 50 16.66 8.53 -4.90
C SER A 50 15.45 8.83 -5.80
N PRO A 51 14.83 7.79 -6.39
CA PRO A 51 13.60 7.99 -7.13
C PRO A 51 12.49 8.51 -6.21
N PRO A 52 11.40 9.06 -6.77
CA PRO A 52 10.27 9.54 -5.98
C PRO A 52 9.76 8.48 -5.01
N ARG A 53 9.33 8.87 -3.80
CA ARG A 53 8.82 7.93 -2.79
C ARG A 53 7.69 7.05 -3.30
N GLU A 54 6.83 7.59 -4.16
CA GLU A 54 5.75 6.83 -4.78
C GLU A 54 6.25 5.64 -5.60
N GLN A 55 7.36 5.82 -6.32
CA GLN A 55 8.00 4.75 -7.07
C GLN A 55 8.68 3.73 -6.16
N LEU A 56 9.34 4.20 -5.10
CA LEU A 56 10.01 3.32 -4.11
C LEU A 56 9.02 2.45 -3.33
N MET A 57 7.86 3.02 -3.00
CA MET A 57 6.84 2.36 -2.18
C MET A 57 5.65 1.89 -3.03
N ASP A 58 5.83 1.75 -4.35
CA ASP A 58 4.81 1.18 -5.23
C ASP A 58 4.63 -0.29 -4.89
N ARG A 59 3.46 -0.62 -4.35
CA ARG A 59 3.06 -1.98 -4.00
C ARG A 59 2.42 -2.69 -5.18
N TYR A 60 1.83 -1.94 -6.11
CA TYR A 60 1.02 -2.52 -7.15
C TYR A 60 1.87 -3.38 -8.10
N TRP A 61 2.95 -2.81 -8.64
CA TRP A 61 3.85 -3.49 -9.55
C TRP A 61 4.85 -4.40 -8.83
N SER A 62 5.31 -4.03 -7.63
CA SER A 62 6.25 -4.86 -6.88
C SER A 62 5.59 -6.12 -6.32
N HIS A 63 4.31 -6.08 -5.95
CA HIS A 63 3.64 -7.14 -5.21
C HIS A 63 2.29 -7.56 -5.79
N VAL A 64 1.34 -6.62 -5.91
CA VAL A 64 -0.07 -6.96 -6.17
C VAL A 64 -0.23 -7.71 -7.47
N VAL A 65 0.38 -7.24 -8.57
CA VAL A 65 0.26 -7.88 -9.89
C VAL A 65 0.90 -9.27 -9.93
N ASN A 66 1.95 -9.49 -9.13
CA ASN A 66 2.74 -10.73 -9.11
C ASN A 66 2.13 -11.81 -8.21
N ARG A 67 1.16 -11.46 -7.35
CA ARG A 67 0.54 -12.39 -6.40
C ARG A 67 -0.93 -12.57 -6.73
N SER A 68 -1.32 -13.80 -7.08
CA SER A 68 -2.67 -14.13 -7.54
C SER A 68 -3.77 -13.71 -6.55
N SER A 69 -3.58 -13.97 -5.26
CA SER A 69 -4.54 -13.60 -4.21
C SER A 69 -4.72 -12.08 -4.09
N CYS A 70 -3.62 -11.32 -4.04
CA CYS A 70 -3.66 -9.86 -3.95
C CYS A 70 -4.23 -9.23 -5.22
N ASN A 71 -3.85 -9.75 -6.39
CA ASN A 71 -4.39 -9.30 -7.68
C ASN A 71 -5.91 -9.54 -7.77
N ALA A 72 -6.37 -10.74 -7.36
CA ALA A 72 -7.79 -11.06 -7.33
C ALA A 72 -8.57 -10.15 -6.39
N ALA A 73 -8.05 -9.92 -5.17
CA ALA A 73 -8.64 -8.99 -4.21
C ALA A 73 -8.70 -7.56 -4.78
N TYR A 74 -7.61 -7.07 -5.36
CA TYR A 74 -7.57 -5.75 -6.00
C TYR A 74 -8.62 -5.61 -7.10
N LYS A 75 -8.71 -6.58 -8.02
CA LYS A 75 -9.72 -6.58 -9.10
C LYS A 75 -11.15 -6.63 -8.55
N GLY A 76 -11.40 -7.50 -7.58
CA GLY A 76 -12.72 -7.63 -6.95
C GLY A 76 -13.17 -6.35 -6.24
N LEU A 77 -12.27 -5.71 -5.49
CA LEU A 77 -12.57 -4.45 -4.81
C LEU A 77 -12.79 -3.29 -5.79
N ASN A 78 -12.01 -3.20 -6.88
CA ASN A 78 -12.26 -2.21 -7.93
C ASN A 78 -13.61 -2.45 -8.64
N ALA A 79 -13.97 -3.72 -8.91
CA ALA A 79 -15.27 -4.05 -9.48
C ALA A 79 -16.42 -3.68 -8.54
N LEU A 80 -16.24 -3.86 -7.22
CA LEU A 80 -17.20 -3.42 -6.22
C LEU A 80 -17.32 -1.89 -6.18
N GLU A 81 -16.22 -1.15 -6.24
CA GLU A 81 -16.22 0.32 -6.30
C GLU A 81 -17.05 0.82 -7.49
N VAL A 82 -16.81 0.27 -8.69
CA VAL A 82 -17.58 0.61 -9.90
C VAL A 82 -19.05 0.24 -9.73
N SER A 83 -19.34 -0.93 -9.17
CA SER A 83 -20.72 -1.40 -8.95
C SER A 83 -21.49 -0.47 -8.01
N LEU A 84 -20.86 0.03 -6.95
CA LEU A 84 -21.43 1.03 -6.04
C LEU A 84 -21.75 2.34 -6.76
N GLN A 85 -20.84 2.81 -7.63
CA GLN A 85 -21.06 4.03 -8.42
C GLN A 85 -22.21 3.87 -9.42
N VAL A 86 -22.27 2.72 -10.11
CA VAL A 86 -23.39 2.40 -11.03
C VAL A 86 -24.71 2.37 -10.28
N PHE A 87 -24.76 1.72 -9.11
CA PHE A 87 -25.98 1.67 -8.29
C PHE A 87 -26.42 3.05 -7.80
N LEU A 88 -25.48 3.90 -7.37
CA LEU A 88 -25.73 5.29 -7.04
C LEU A 88 -26.38 6.03 -8.21
N VAL A 89 -25.79 5.99 -9.41
CA VAL A 89 -26.29 6.70 -10.59
C VAL A 89 -27.66 6.18 -11.00
N ALA A 90 -27.85 4.86 -11.00
CA ALA A 90 -29.14 4.23 -11.31
C ALA A 90 -30.23 4.65 -10.31
N SER A 91 -29.90 4.67 -9.01
CA SER A 91 -30.84 5.08 -7.95
C SER A 91 -31.28 6.53 -8.13
N VAL A 92 -30.33 7.43 -8.41
CA VAL A 92 -30.63 8.86 -8.69
C VAL A 92 -31.49 8.99 -9.96
N ALA A 93 -31.17 8.27 -11.02
CA ALA A 93 -31.94 8.29 -12.26
C ALA A 93 -33.39 7.81 -12.05
N ILE A 94 -33.60 6.74 -11.28
CA ILE A 94 -34.95 6.24 -10.93
C ILE A 94 -35.72 7.30 -10.15
N VAL A 95 -35.11 7.92 -9.14
CA VAL A 95 -35.76 8.96 -8.32
C VAL A 95 -36.08 10.21 -9.15
N ALA A 96 -35.28 10.53 -10.16
CA ALA A 96 -35.50 11.66 -11.06
C ALA A 96 -36.58 11.39 -12.13
N ALA A 97 -36.65 10.17 -12.65
CA ALA A 97 -37.59 9.79 -13.72
C ALA A 97 -39.00 9.45 -13.19
N THR A 98 -39.12 9.09 -11.91
CA THR A 98 -40.41 8.71 -11.31
C THR A 98 -41.25 9.94 -10.94
N LYS A 99 -42.51 9.97 -11.40
CA LYS A 99 -43.47 11.02 -11.04
C LYS A 99 -43.98 10.83 -9.60
N LEU A 100 -44.45 11.93 -8.98
CA LEU A 100 -45.09 11.88 -7.67
C LEU A 100 -46.23 10.86 -7.65
N GLY A 101 -46.24 9.95 -6.66
CA GLY A 101 -47.27 8.93 -6.50
C GLY A 101 -47.00 7.59 -7.21
N MET A 102 -45.99 7.49 -8.10
CA MET A 102 -45.63 6.21 -8.73
C MET A 102 -44.92 5.24 -7.78
N ILE A 103 -44.15 5.78 -6.83
CA ILE A 103 -43.48 5.03 -5.77
C ILE A 103 -43.84 5.64 -4.42
N SER A 104 -43.88 4.80 -3.37
CA SER A 104 -44.15 5.30 -2.03
C SER A 104 -43.05 6.26 -1.58
N VAL A 105 -43.42 7.22 -0.72
CA VAL A 105 -42.45 8.17 -0.12
C VAL A 105 -41.34 7.41 0.60
N ALA A 106 -41.68 6.32 1.29
CA ALA A 106 -40.71 5.44 1.93
C ALA A 106 -39.72 4.83 0.92
N ALA A 107 -40.20 4.28 -0.19
CA ALA A 107 -39.33 3.70 -1.22
C ALA A 107 -38.40 4.75 -1.86
N ARG A 108 -38.93 5.94 -2.16
CA ARG A 108 -38.15 7.07 -2.69
C ARG A 108 -37.04 7.48 -1.72
N ASN A 109 -37.38 7.64 -0.44
CA ASN A 109 -36.40 8.03 0.59
C ASN A 109 -35.34 6.94 0.78
N SER A 110 -35.74 5.66 0.79
CA SER A 110 -34.80 4.54 0.86
C SER A 110 -33.81 4.52 -0.30
N LEU A 111 -34.26 4.77 -1.53
CA LEU A 111 -33.38 4.87 -2.70
C LEU A 111 -32.38 6.02 -2.57
N VAL A 112 -32.80 7.18 -2.07
CA VAL A 112 -31.91 8.33 -1.83
C VAL A 112 -30.87 7.99 -0.76
N VAL A 113 -31.28 7.38 0.35
CA VAL A 113 -30.35 6.96 1.41
C VAL A 113 -29.36 5.92 0.89
N ALA A 114 -29.84 4.92 0.14
CA ALA A 114 -28.99 3.89 -0.46
C ALA A 114 -27.97 4.49 -1.44
N ALA A 115 -28.41 5.45 -2.27
CA ALA A 115 -27.53 6.19 -3.17
C ALA A 115 -26.39 6.90 -2.41
N ILE A 116 -26.72 7.64 -1.34
CA ILE A 116 -25.73 8.33 -0.49
C ILE A 116 -24.74 7.33 0.13
N LEU A 117 -25.23 6.21 0.66
CA LEU A 117 -24.38 5.17 1.25
C LEU A 117 -23.44 4.55 0.21
N CYS A 118 -23.92 4.27 -1.00
CA CYS A 118 -23.10 3.78 -2.09
C CYS A 118 -22.02 4.79 -2.52
N PHE A 119 -22.35 6.08 -2.55
CA PHE A 119 -21.37 7.14 -2.82
C PHE A 119 -20.26 7.16 -1.75
N VAL A 120 -20.64 7.25 -0.48
CA VAL A 120 -19.68 7.28 0.64
C VAL A 120 -18.84 6.00 0.67
N GLY A 121 -19.49 4.85 0.50
CA GLY A 121 -18.83 3.55 0.40
C GLY A 121 -17.82 3.48 -0.74
N SER A 122 -18.16 4.01 -1.92
CA SER A 122 -17.23 4.03 -3.06
C SER A 122 -16.00 4.90 -2.80
N LYS A 123 -16.16 6.07 -2.16
CA LYS A 123 -15.04 6.96 -1.82
C LYS A 123 -14.13 6.35 -0.76
N TRP A 124 -14.73 5.75 0.27
CA TRP A 124 -14.00 5.02 1.28
C TRP A 124 -13.22 3.85 0.68
N LEU A 125 -13.87 3.07 -0.19
CA LEU A 125 -13.27 1.92 -0.85
C LEU A 125 -12.12 2.33 -1.77
N SER A 126 -12.28 3.42 -2.53
CA SER A 126 -11.24 3.98 -3.38
C SER A 126 -9.97 4.33 -2.58
N HIS A 127 -10.15 5.02 -1.45
CA HIS A 127 -9.06 5.35 -0.54
C HIS A 127 -8.44 4.10 0.09
N PHE A 128 -9.26 3.12 0.49
CA PHE A 128 -8.81 1.85 1.03
C PHE A 128 -7.96 1.08 0.00
N ILE A 129 -8.41 1.00 -1.26
CA ILE A 129 -7.68 0.34 -2.35
C ILE A 129 -6.33 1.05 -2.55
N TYR A 130 -6.33 2.37 -2.65
CA TYR A 130 -5.10 3.14 -2.86
C TYR A 130 -4.08 2.91 -1.73
N LYS A 131 -4.52 3.05 -0.47
CA LYS A 131 -3.66 2.94 0.71
C LYS A 131 -3.08 1.54 0.91
N ASN A 132 -3.81 0.49 0.53
CA ASN A 132 -3.37 -0.88 0.77
C ASN A 132 -2.62 -1.48 -0.42
N PHE A 133 -3.07 -1.21 -1.65
CA PHE A 133 -2.60 -1.91 -2.86
C PHE A 133 -1.70 -1.07 -3.76
N ARG A 134 -1.67 0.27 -3.63
CA ARG A 134 -0.80 1.13 -4.45
C ARG A 134 0.34 1.72 -3.65
N TYR A 135 0.03 2.52 -2.65
CA TYR A 135 1.02 3.30 -1.93
C TYR A 135 0.66 3.46 -0.46
N HIS A 136 1.67 3.36 0.38
CA HIS A 136 1.57 3.68 1.80
C HIS A 136 2.91 4.23 2.27
N ASP A 137 2.91 5.48 2.69
CA ASP A 137 4.11 6.06 3.31
C ASP A 137 4.26 5.51 4.74
N TYR A 138 5.47 5.11 5.09
CA TYR A 138 5.82 4.80 6.46
C TYR A 138 6.68 5.94 6.98
N ASN A 139 6.22 6.61 8.04
CA ASN A 139 7.09 7.55 8.74
C ASN A 139 8.13 6.73 9.54
N HIS A 140 9.33 6.61 8.98
CA HIS A 140 10.44 5.91 9.60
C HIS A 140 11.23 6.77 10.60
N ALA A 141 10.80 8.02 10.85
CA ALA A 141 11.48 8.92 11.78
C ALA A 141 10.77 8.94 13.15
N PHE A 142 11.53 8.57 14.18
CA PHE A 142 11.40 9.05 15.56
C PHE A 142 12.75 9.57 16.01
#